data_AF-A0A7C6Z9P8-F1
#
_entry.id   AF-A0A7C6Z9P8-F1
#
_cell.length_a   1.000
_cell.length_b   1.000
_cell.length_c   1.000
_cell.angle_alpha   90.00
_cell.angle_beta   90.00
_cell.angle_gamma   90.00
#
_symmetry.space_group_name_H-M   'P 1'
#
loop_
_entity.id
_entity.type
_entity.pdbx_description
1 polymer ?
#
loop_
_entity_poly.entity_id
_entity_poly.type
_entity_poly.pdbx_seq_one_letter_code
_entity_poly.pdbx_strand_id
1 'polypeptide(L)'
;MEMSEDFKKRFVKRLQGKEFILYGGLLELAKEKGIKRLEAEVVQIPSEANGNYAVCAALLEGADGSIYREVGDASPSNVNPTIAPHILRMAATRAKARALRDFTGVDMVALEELGGDVAGADDGRSCPVATPGKTAGTSSLDRHTAQAARAGEKDNQEDRRYLCAECGAQITRSVCDFSTRKFGKPLCMACQRKAASE
;
A
#
# COMPACT_ATOMS: atom_id res chain seq x y z
N MET A 1 15.81 19.61 17.00
CA MET A 1 14.38 19.95 16.85
C MET A 1 13.63 19.21 17.95
N GLU A 2 13.07 19.91 18.93
CA GLU A 2 12.27 19.24 19.97
C GLU A 2 10.87 18.94 19.41
N MET A 3 10.52 17.66 19.35
CA MET A 3 9.19 17.23 18.90
C MET A 3 8.17 17.43 20.00
N SER A 4 7.04 18.07 19.70
CA SER A 4 5.95 18.22 20.66
C SER A 4 5.40 16.84 21.09
N GLU A 5 4.87 16.77 22.31
CA GLU A 5 4.31 15.52 22.84
C GLU A 5 3.11 15.02 22.01
N ASP A 6 2.33 15.94 21.45
CA ASP A 6 1.22 15.60 20.55
C ASP A 6 1.72 15.04 19.21
N PHE A 7 2.85 15.54 18.70
CA PHE A 7 3.48 14.98 17.50
C PHE A 7 3.94 13.54 17.76
N LYS A 8 4.64 13.30 18.86
CA LYS A 8 5.13 11.97 19.22
C LYS A 8 3.98 10.96 19.35
N LYS A 9 2.87 11.33 20.00
CA LYS A 9 1.69 10.46 20.13
C LYS A 9 1.08 10.07 18.77
N ARG A 10 1.13 10.96 17.78
CA ARG A 10 0.52 10.75 16.46
C ARG A 10 1.43 10.01 15.49
N PHE A 11 2.73 10.26 15.55
CA PHE A 11 3.66 9.86 14.50
C PHE A 11 4.84 9.01 14.99
N VAL A 12 4.99 8.77 16.30
CA VAL A 12 6.04 7.91 16.83
C VAL A 12 5.41 6.65 17.43
N LYS A 13 5.87 5.48 16.99
CA LYS A 13 5.48 4.17 17.54
C LYS A 13 6.69 3.53 18.21
N ARG A 14 6.47 2.91 19.37
CA ARG A 14 7.53 2.23 20.14
C ARG A 14 7.41 0.72 19.98
N LEU A 15 8.47 0.09 19.49
CA LEU A 15 8.53 -1.34 19.16
C LEU A 15 9.82 -1.94 19.69
N GLN A 16 9.71 -3.01 20.48
CA GLN A 16 10.86 -3.70 21.08
C GLN A 16 11.83 -2.73 21.81
N GLY A 17 11.28 -1.72 22.47
CA GLY A 17 12.05 -0.71 23.21
C GLY A 17 12.70 0.38 22.35
N LYS A 18 12.57 0.33 21.01
CA LYS A 18 13.04 1.36 20.08
C LYS A 18 11.88 2.22 19.58
N GLU A 19 12.16 3.47 19.26
CA GLU A 19 11.17 4.41 18.71
C GLU A 19 11.34 4.51 17.20
N PHE A 20 10.20 4.46 16.50
CA PHE A 20 10.11 4.54 15.05
C PHE A 20 9.17 5.68 14.69
N ILE A 21 9.57 6.48 13.72
CA ILE A 21 8.70 7.51 13.17
C ILE A 21 7.85 6.91 12.04
N LEU A 22 6.62 7.36 11.89
CA LEU A 22 5.79 7.02 10.74
C LEU A 22 6.18 7.91 9.57
N TYR A 23 6.07 7.40 8.35
CA TYR A 23 6.33 8.17 7.14
C TYR A 23 5.52 9.47 7.09
N GLY A 24 4.28 9.45 7.59
CA GLY A 24 3.44 10.65 7.71
C GLY A 24 4.05 11.73 8.61
N GLY A 25 4.77 11.35 9.66
CA GLY A 25 5.48 12.29 10.54
C GLY A 25 6.64 12.96 9.84
N LEU A 26 7.43 12.19 9.09
CA LEU A 26 8.53 12.73 8.27
C LEU A 26 8.03 13.75 7.24
N LEU A 27 6.88 13.47 6.60
CA LEU A 27 6.27 14.41 5.67
C LEU A 27 5.81 15.70 6.35
N GLU A 28 5.24 15.62 7.55
CA GLU A 28 4.78 16.81 8.26
C GLU A 28 5.95 17.71 8.66
N LEU A 29 7.01 17.14 9.23
CA LEU A 29 8.25 17.86 9.55
C LEU A 29 8.90 18.46 8.29
N ALA A 30 8.85 17.74 7.17
CA ALA A 30 9.39 18.24 5.92
C ALA A 30 8.57 19.43 5.39
N LYS A 31 7.24 19.43 5.55
CA LYS A 31 6.41 20.59 5.22
C LYS A 31 6.73 21.79 6.11
N GLU A 32 6.85 21.57 7.42
CA GLU A 32 7.20 22.62 8.39
C GLU A 32 8.58 23.24 8.09
N LYS A 33 9.57 22.41 7.72
CA LYS A 33 10.90 22.87 7.32
C LYS A 33 10.93 23.52 5.93
N GLY A 34 9.92 23.30 5.10
CA GLY A 34 9.80 23.87 3.77
C GLY A 34 10.36 22.97 2.67
N ILE A 35 9.76 21.80 2.47
CA ILE A 35 10.05 20.94 1.31
C ILE A 35 9.50 21.57 0.02
N LYS A 36 10.32 21.59 -1.03
CA LYS A 36 9.95 22.12 -2.35
C LYS A 36 9.62 20.99 -3.34
N ARG A 37 10.44 19.94 -3.35
CA ARG A 37 10.33 18.84 -4.32
C ARG A 37 10.75 17.53 -3.65
N LEU A 38 10.03 16.45 -3.97
CA LEU A 38 10.39 15.10 -3.59
C LEU A 38 10.03 14.15 -4.73
N GLU A 39 11.04 13.56 -5.34
CA GLU A 39 10.90 12.63 -6.45
C GLU A 39 11.56 11.32 -6.13
N ALA A 40 11.06 10.26 -6.75
CA ALA A 40 11.66 8.94 -6.72
C ALA A 40 11.78 8.41 -8.14
N GLU A 41 12.95 7.92 -8.48
CA GLU A 41 13.28 7.33 -9.77
C GLU A 41 13.60 5.85 -9.57
N VAL A 42 13.13 5.03 -10.50
CA VAL A 42 13.45 3.59 -10.50
C VAL A 42 14.82 3.42 -11.13
N VAL A 43 15.77 2.92 -10.34
CA VAL A 43 17.14 2.61 -10.79
C VAL A 43 17.21 1.17 -11.28
N GLN A 44 16.53 0.25 -10.60
CA GLN A 44 16.48 -1.16 -10.96
C GLN A 44 15.08 -1.74 -10.79
N ILE A 45 14.57 -2.34 -11.87
CA ILE A 45 13.31 -3.09 -11.88
C ILE A 45 13.57 -4.50 -11.35
N PRO A 46 12.73 -5.02 -10.42
CA PRO A 46 12.87 -6.39 -9.94
C PRO A 46 12.60 -7.39 -11.06
N SER A 47 13.47 -8.40 -11.18
CA SER A 47 13.34 -9.49 -12.15
C SER A 47 13.93 -10.77 -11.59
N GLU A 48 13.58 -11.92 -12.16
CA GLU A 48 14.16 -13.20 -11.73
C GLU A 48 15.69 -13.20 -11.88
N ALA A 49 16.21 -12.59 -12.95
CA ALA A 49 17.64 -12.49 -13.23
C ALA A 49 18.45 -11.72 -12.16
N ASN A 50 17.80 -10.84 -11.39
CA ASN A 50 18.43 -10.09 -10.29
C ASN A 50 17.92 -10.52 -8.90
N GLY A 51 17.30 -11.70 -8.80
CA GLY A 51 16.75 -12.21 -7.54
C GLY A 51 15.56 -11.40 -7.00
N ASN A 52 14.80 -10.76 -7.89
CA ASN A 52 13.74 -9.80 -7.58
C ASN A 52 14.22 -8.63 -6.72
N TYR A 53 15.47 -8.18 -6.92
CA TYR A 53 16.04 -7.00 -6.26
C TYR A 53 15.62 -5.72 -7.00
N ALA A 54 15.01 -4.78 -6.29
CA ALA A 54 14.64 -3.47 -6.80
C ALA A 54 15.42 -2.37 -6.09
N VAL A 55 15.72 -1.31 -6.84
CA VAL A 55 16.41 -0.11 -6.33
C VAL A 55 15.69 1.12 -6.84
N CYS A 56 15.42 2.05 -5.95
CA CYS A 56 14.93 3.38 -6.27
C CYS A 56 15.85 4.43 -5.67
N ALA A 57 16.05 5.54 -6.38
CA ALA A 57 16.71 6.73 -5.85
C ALA A 57 15.66 7.80 -5.56
N ALA A 58 15.81 8.54 -4.48
CA ALA A 58 14.98 9.69 -4.16
C ALA A 58 15.81 10.98 -4.18
N LEU A 59 15.23 12.03 -4.76
CA LEU A 59 15.76 13.38 -4.76
C LEU A 59 14.79 14.27 -3.98
N LEU A 60 15.31 14.94 -2.95
CA LEU A 60 14.58 15.93 -2.18
C LEU A 60 15.26 17.29 -2.33
N GLU A 61 14.47 18.32 -2.62
CA GLU A 61 14.91 19.72 -2.62
C GLU A 61 14.14 20.51 -1.56
N GLY A 62 14.86 21.22 -0.71
CA GLY A 62 14.33 22.18 0.25
C GLY A 62 14.11 23.56 -0.36
N ALA A 63 13.25 24.37 0.26
CA ALA A 63 13.02 25.76 -0.11
C ALA A 63 14.26 26.64 0.14
N ASP A 64 15.13 26.22 1.06
CA ASP A 64 16.44 26.81 1.34
C ASP A 64 17.51 26.49 0.27
N GLY A 65 17.17 25.68 -0.73
CA GLY A 65 18.10 25.23 -1.77
C GLY A 65 18.92 24.00 -1.39
N SER A 66 18.69 23.41 -0.21
CA SER A 66 19.32 22.15 0.18
C SER A 66 18.84 21.00 -0.73
N ILE A 67 19.76 20.09 -1.06
CA ILE A 67 19.50 18.94 -1.93
C ILE A 67 19.96 17.67 -1.23
N TYR A 68 19.06 16.70 -1.11
CA TYR A 68 19.32 15.40 -0.53
C TYR A 68 19.03 14.31 -1.55
N ARG A 69 19.93 13.33 -1.63
CA ARG A 69 19.83 12.18 -2.54
C ARG A 69 20.04 10.92 -1.76
N GLU A 70 19.05 10.04 -1.80
CA GLU A 70 19.09 8.79 -1.05
C GLU A 70 18.64 7.62 -1.91
N VAL A 71 19.01 6.42 -1.49
CA VAL A 71 18.69 5.19 -2.20
C VAL A 71 17.89 4.26 -1.28
N GLY A 72 16.90 3.61 -1.85
CA GLY A 72 16.13 2.56 -1.20
C GLY A 72 16.17 1.28 -2.03
N ASP A 73 16.51 0.19 -1.38
CA ASP A 73 16.51 -1.14 -1.97
C ASP A 73 15.40 -2.00 -1.37
N ALA A 74 14.92 -2.99 -2.12
CA ALA A 74 14.05 -4.02 -1.58
C ALA A 74 14.22 -5.33 -2.35
N SER A 75 14.09 -6.44 -1.65
CA SER A 75 14.09 -7.79 -2.22
C SER A 75 13.35 -8.76 -1.33
N PRO A 76 12.95 -9.94 -1.82
CA PRO A 76 12.25 -10.94 -1.01
C PRO A 76 13.02 -11.37 0.26
N SER A 77 14.35 -11.22 0.29
CA SER A 77 15.18 -11.56 1.44
C SER A 77 15.22 -10.48 2.53
N ASN A 78 14.79 -9.24 2.24
CA ASN A 78 14.87 -8.11 3.17
C ASN A 78 13.52 -7.39 3.42
N VAL A 79 12.44 -7.96 2.91
CA VAL A 79 11.06 -7.52 3.19
C VAL A 79 10.28 -8.66 3.83
N ASN A 80 9.19 -8.34 4.51
CA ASN A 80 8.29 -9.37 5.01
C ASN A 80 7.56 -10.08 3.83
N PRO A 81 7.07 -11.32 4.02
CA PRO A 81 6.38 -12.06 2.96
C PRO A 81 5.14 -11.34 2.39
N THR A 82 4.46 -10.52 3.20
CA THR A 82 3.30 -9.72 2.79
C THR A 82 3.66 -8.62 1.79
N ILE A 83 4.87 -8.07 1.90
CA ILE A 83 5.42 -7.01 1.04
C ILE A 83 6.13 -7.57 -0.19
N ALA A 84 6.47 -8.85 -0.23
CA ALA A 84 7.13 -9.48 -1.38
C ALA A 84 6.45 -9.21 -2.75
N PRO A 85 5.10 -9.11 -2.88
CA PRO A 85 4.46 -8.72 -4.15
C PRO A 85 4.61 -7.23 -4.52
N HIS A 86 5.14 -6.41 -3.62
CA HIS A 86 5.17 -4.95 -3.69
C HIS A 86 6.59 -4.38 -3.52
N ILE A 87 7.61 -5.15 -3.89
CA ILE A 87 9.03 -4.81 -3.71
C ILE A 87 9.38 -3.42 -4.28
N LEU A 88 8.94 -3.10 -5.50
CA LEU A 88 9.24 -1.80 -6.10
C LEU A 88 8.63 -0.63 -5.30
N ARG A 89 7.43 -0.83 -4.73
CA ARG A 89 6.79 0.16 -3.85
C ARG A 89 7.60 0.32 -2.56
N MET A 90 8.12 -0.77 -2.01
CA MET A 90 8.94 -0.77 -0.80
C MET A 90 10.28 -0.05 -1.03
N ALA A 91 10.97 -0.35 -2.14
CA ALA A 91 12.21 0.34 -2.53
C ALA A 91 11.98 1.86 -2.66
N ALA A 92 10.89 2.27 -3.31
CA ALA A 92 10.53 3.69 -3.43
C ALA A 92 10.23 4.34 -2.08
N THR A 93 9.48 3.66 -1.19
CA THR A 93 9.19 4.18 0.16
C THR A 93 10.48 4.34 0.97
N ARG A 94 11.38 3.36 0.94
CA ARG A 94 12.68 3.41 1.62
C ARG A 94 13.51 4.59 1.15
N ALA A 95 13.62 4.78 -0.16
CA ALA A 95 14.37 5.90 -0.73
C ALA A 95 13.83 7.26 -0.26
N LYS A 96 12.50 7.44 -0.32
CA LYS A 96 11.85 8.70 0.08
C LYS A 96 11.96 8.95 1.57
N ALA A 97 11.80 7.92 2.40
CA ALA A 97 11.86 8.04 3.85
C ALA A 97 13.27 8.41 4.34
N ARG A 98 14.32 7.82 3.75
CA ARG A 98 15.72 8.20 4.00
C ARG A 98 15.98 9.65 3.61
N ALA A 99 15.59 10.07 2.41
CA ALA A 99 15.73 11.45 1.97
C ALA A 99 15.01 12.44 2.91
N LEU A 100 13.80 12.10 3.36
CA LEU A 100 13.05 12.92 4.30
C LEU A 100 13.70 12.99 5.68
N ARG A 101 14.31 11.89 6.16
CA ARG A 101 15.05 11.89 7.42
C ARG A 101 16.27 12.80 7.36
N ASP A 102 17.06 12.71 6.29
CA ASP A 102 18.24 13.57 6.14
C ASP A 102 17.85 15.04 6.00
N PHE A 103 16.74 15.31 5.30
CA PHE A 103 16.19 16.65 5.20
C PHE A 103 15.68 17.17 6.55
N THR A 104 14.96 16.36 7.32
CA THR A 104 14.35 16.80 8.59
C THR A 104 15.32 16.77 9.78
N GLY A 105 16.42 16.02 9.68
CA GLY A 105 17.37 15.79 10.76
C GLY A 105 16.81 14.84 11.83
N VAL A 106 15.95 13.89 11.44
CA VAL A 106 15.37 12.90 12.35
C VAL A 106 16.21 11.63 12.37
N ASP A 107 16.73 11.29 13.55
CA ASP A 107 17.56 10.10 13.76
C ASP A 107 16.75 8.79 13.80
N MET A 108 15.44 8.86 14.09
CA MET A 108 14.56 7.70 14.10
C MET A 108 14.35 7.13 12.69
N VAL A 109 14.37 5.80 12.59
CA VAL A 109 14.06 5.09 11.34
C VAL A 109 12.55 5.13 11.09
N ALA A 110 12.15 5.29 9.83
CA ALA A 110 10.74 5.21 9.49
C ALA A 110 10.25 3.76 9.55
N LEU A 111 9.10 3.52 10.20
CA LEU A 111 8.56 2.16 10.36
C LEU A 111 8.33 1.47 9.01
N GLU A 112 7.85 2.21 8.04
CA GLU A 112 7.58 1.73 6.68
C GLU A 112 8.88 1.34 5.94
N GLU A 113 10.04 1.84 6.34
CA GLU A 113 11.33 1.38 5.78
C GLU A 113 11.64 -0.07 6.16
N LEU A 114 11.08 -0.57 7.26
CA LEU A 114 11.35 -1.92 7.75
C LEU A 114 10.49 -3.01 7.10
N GLY A 115 9.55 -2.64 6.22
CA GLY A 115 8.72 -3.61 5.51
C GLY A 115 7.40 -3.97 6.18
N GLY A 116 6.98 -3.29 7.26
CA GLY A 116 5.59 -3.30 7.73
C GLY A 116 5.19 -4.35 8.78
N ASP A 117 4.21 -3.91 9.58
CA ASP A 117 3.40 -4.52 10.65
C ASP A 117 4.13 -5.30 11.75
N VAL A 118 4.46 -4.57 12.82
CA VAL A 118 4.37 -5.15 14.15
C VAL A 118 2.90 -5.44 14.46
N ALA A 119 2.60 -6.71 14.70
CA ALA A 119 1.29 -7.13 15.18
C ALA A 119 0.90 -6.30 16.42
N GLY A 120 -0.17 -5.49 16.31
CA GLY A 120 -0.81 -4.82 17.44
C GLY A 120 -0.95 -3.30 17.31
N ALA A 121 -1.77 -2.83 16.37
CA ALA A 121 -2.62 -1.64 16.53
C ALA A 121 -3.60 -1.59 15.35
N ASP A 122 -4.76 -2.20 15.55
CA ASP A 122 -5.97 -1.82 14.83
C ASP A 122 -6.31 -0.39 15.25
N ASP A 123 -5.90 0.58 14.44
CA ASP A 123 -6.55 1.88 14.36
C ASP A 123 -6.67 2.31 12.90
N GLY A 124 -7.71 1.76 12.25
CA GLY A 124 -8.12 2.09 10.88
C GLY A 124 -8.36 3.58 10.65
N ARG A 125 -7.28 4.34 10.39
CA ARG A 125 -7.34 5.69 9.84
C ARG A 125 -6.40 5.83 8.66
N SER A 126 -6.82 5.27 7.54
CA SER A 126 -6.31 5.69 6.23
C SER A 126 -6.63 7.18 6.05
N CYS A 127 -5.59 8.01 6.03
CA CYS A 127 -5.73 9.38 5.57
C CYS A 127 -6.16 9.37 4.09
N PRO A 128 -7.24 10.08 3.70
CA PRO A 128 -7.59 10.21 2.30
C PRO A 128 -6.53 11.08 1.62
N VAL A 129 -5.76 10.49 0.71
CA VAL A 129 -4.95 11.26 -0.23
C VAL A 129 -5.93 11.97 -1.16
N ALA A 130 -5.96 13.30 -1.05
CA ALA A 130 -6.76 14.15 -1.93
C ALA A 130 -6.24 14.04 -3.37
N THR A 131 -7.07 13.50 -4.26
CA THR A 131 -6.87 13.55 -5.71
C THR A 131 -7.12 14.97 -6.20
N PRO A 132 -6.22 15.61 -6.99
CA PRO A 132 -6.50 16.93 -7.55
C PRO A 132 -7.62 16.83 -8.59
N GLY A 133 -8.70 17.60 -8.37
CA GLY A 133 -9.83 17.71 -9.28
C GLY A 133 -9.46 18.34 -10.61
N LYS A 134 -9.90 17.72 -11.70
CA LYS A 134 -9.87 18.33 -13.04
C LYS A 134 -11.08 19.25 -13.20
N THR A 135 -10.83 20.53 -13.40
CA THR A 135 -11.82 21.49 -13.88
C THR A 135 -11.94 21.42 -15.40
N ALA A 136 -13.17 21.61 -15.87
CA ALA A 136 -13.60 21.56 -17.25
C ALA A 136 -13.16 22.79 -18.07
N GLY A 137 -12.87 22.57 -19.35
CA GLY A 137 -12.69 23.59 -20.38
C GLY A 137 -12.98 22.98 -21.76
N THR A 138 -14.00 23.52 -22.41
CA THR A 138 -14.70 23.08 -23.64
C THR A 138 -13.93 23.32 -24.95
N SER A 139 -14.14 22.45 -25.95
CA SER A 139 -14.48 22.73 -27.37
C SER A 139 -14.00 21.56 -28.28
N SER A 140 -14.94 20.80 -28.88
CA SER A 140 -15.26 20.77 -30.33
C SER A 140 -14.11 20.20 -31.18
N LEU A 141 -14.18 19.12 -31.96
CA LEU A 141 -15.21 18.53 -32.82
C LEU A 141 -14.69 17.15 -33.31
N ASP A 142 -15.64 16.25 -33.63
CA ASP A 142 -15.61 15.28 -34.76
C ASP A 142 -14.54 14.17 -34.81
N ARG A 143 -14.78 12.92 -35.22
CA ARG A 143 -15.95 12.15 -35.69
C ARG A 143 -15.54 10.66 -35.71
N HIS A 144 -16.44 9.79 -35.28
CA HIS A 144 -16.80 8.48 -35.87
C HIS A 144 -15.70 7.44 -36.18
N THR A 145 -15.70 6.31 -35.46
CA THR A 145 -16.18 4.97 -35.94
C THR A 145 -15.97 3.92 -34.83
N ALA A 146 -17.06 3.30 -34.34
CA ALA A 146 -17.38 1.85 -34.43
C ALA A 146 -16.25 0.91 -33.91
N GLN A 147 -16.40 0.07 -32.88
CA GLN A 147 -17.48 -0.88 -32.63
C GLN A 147 -17.37 -1.49 -31.21
N ALA A 148 -18.50 -1.45 -30.50
CA ALA A 148 -19.14 -2.44 -29.62
C ALA A 148 -18.37 -3.50 -28.79
N ALA A 149 -18.95 -3.69 -27.57
CA ALA A 149 -18.99 -4.87 -26.69
C ALA A 149 -17.91 -4.90 -25.59
N ARG A 150 -18.19 -4.90 -24.29
CA ARG A 150 -19.44 -5.09 -23.52
C ARG A 150 -19.41 -4.22 -22.26
N ALA A 151 -20.59 -3.68 -21.93
CA ALA A 151 -20.88 -3.11 -20.63
C ALA A 151 -20.70 -4.18 -19.54
N GLY A 152 -19.90 -3.86 -18.53
CA GLY A 152 -19.89 -4.52 -17.23
C GLY A 152 -20.24 -3.46 -16.21
N GLU A 153 -21.53 -3.34 -15.94
CA GLU A 153 -22.10 -2.42 -14.97
C GLU A 153 -21.46 -2.58 -13.59
N LYS A 154 -21.24 -1.45 -12.93
CA LYS A 154 -20.88 -1.37 -11.52
C LYS A 154 -22.07 -1.90 -10.72
N ASP A 155 -21.96 -3.11 -10.19
CA ASP A 155 -22.92 -3.58 -9.19
C ASP A 155 -22.32 -3.38 -7.79
N ASN A 156 -22.70 -2.25 -7.21
CA ASN A 156 -22.45 -1.90 -5.82
C ASN A 156 -23.51 -2.64 -5.00
N GLN A 157 -23.27 -3.93 -4.73
CA GLN A 157 -24.22 -4.78 -4.00
C GLN A 157 -23.58 -5.31 -2.72
N GLU A 158 -23.99 -4.65 -1.63
CA GLU A 158 -23.92 -5.03 -0.23
C GLU A 158 -23.58 -6.49 0.06
N ASP A 159 -22.53 -6.69 0.87
CA ASP A 159 -22.33 -7.73 1.89
C ASP A 159 -23.21 -9.00 1.80
N ARG A 160 -23.23 -9.66 0.63
CA ARG A 160 -23.93 -10.93 0.43
C ARG A 160 -23.14 -12.00 1.17
N ARG A 161 -23.48 -12.21 2.44
CA ARG A 161 -22.96 -13.31 3.26
C ARG A 161 -23.39 -14.62 2.61
N TYR A 162 -22.47 -15.25 1.87
CA TYR A 162 -22.72 -16.59 1.32
C TYR A 162 -22.67 -17.58 2.47
N LEU A 163 -23.71 -18.41 2.61
CA LEU A 163 -23.84 -19.37 3.71
C LEU A 163 -23.82 -20.79 3.16
N CYS A 164 -23.20 -21.68 3.92
CA CYS A 164 -23.26 -23.12 3.67
C CYS A 164 -24.69 -23.64 3.92
N ALA A 165 -25.21 -24.41 2.98
CA ALA A 165 -26.56 -25.00 3.05
C ALA A 165 -26.72 -26.07 4.14
N GLU A 166 -25.63 -26.68 4.62
CA GLU A 166 -25.71 -27.75 5.62
C GLU A 166 -25.42 -27.30 7.05
N CYS A 167 -24.46 -26.40 7.23
CA CYS A 167 -24.02 -25.99 8.57
C CYS A 167 -24.21 -24.50 8.85
N GLY A 168 -24.71 -23.73 7.88
CA GLY A 168 -24.91 -22.28 8.04
C GLY A 168 -23.63 -21.46 8.16
N ALA A 169 -22.44 -22.07 8.00
CA ALA A 169 -21.17 -21.36 8.08
C ALA A 169 -21.03 -20.33 6.95
N GLN A 170 -20.46 -19.17 7.28
CA GLN A 170 -20.14 -18.15 6.28
C GLN A 170 -19.01 -18.65 5.37
N ILE A 171 -19.23 -18.55 4.07
CA ILE A 171 -18.29 -18.95 3.02
C ILE A 171 -18.00 -17.75 2.12
N THR A 172 -16.85 -17.76 1.46
CA THR A 172 -16.50 -16.72 0.47
C THR A 172 -17.20 -17.00 -0.86
N ARG A 173 -17.33 -15.97 -1.70
CA ARG A 173 -17.90 -16.10 -3.05
C ARG A 173 -17.25 -17.21 -3.87
N SER A 174 -15.93 -17.31 -3.83
CA SER A 174 -15.18 -18.36 -4.55
C SER A 174 -15.52 -19.78 -4.09
N VAL A 175 -15.72 -19.98 -2.79
CA VAL A 175 -16.11 -21.28 -2.22
C VAL A 175 -17.56 -21.61 -2.56
N CYS A 176 -18.45 -20.62 -2.53
CA CYS A 176 -19.84 -20.76 -2.97
C CYS A 176 -19.92 -21.16 -4.45
N ASP A 177 -19.21 -20.46 -5.33
CA ASP A 177 -19.19 -20.72 -6.77
C ASP A 177 -18.63 -22.11 -7.09
N PHE A 178 -17.52 -22.50 -6.46
CA PHE A 178 -16.93 -23.83 -6.64
C PHE A 178 -17.87 -24.94 -6.16
N SER A 179 -18.44 -24.79 -4.96
CA SER A 179 -19.33 -25.79 -4.39
C SER A 179 -20.61 -25.95 -5.20
N THR A 180 -21.17 -24.85 -5.70
CA THR A 180 -22.38 -24.87 -6.51
C THR A 180 -22.13 -25.59 -7.84
N ARG A 181 -20.96 -25.39 -8.45
CA ARG A 181 -20.57 -26.08 -9.69
C ARG A 181 -20.30 -27.58 -9.50
N LYS A 182 -19.70 -27.96 -8.36
CA LYS A 182 -19.26 -29.34 -8.13
C LYS A 182 -20.30 -30.22 -7.42
N PHE A 183 -21.06 -29.65 -6.50
CA PHE A 183 -22.01 -30.36 -5.63
C PHE A 183 -23.46 -29.89 -5.78
N GLY A 184 -23.74 -28.90 -6.66
CA GLY A 184 -25.08 -28.37 -6.90
C GLY A 184 -25.66 -27.50 -5.78
N LYS A 185 -24.97 -27.39 -4.64
CA LYS A 185 -25.37 -26.59 -3.46
C LYS A 185 -24.15 -25.87 -2.85
N PRO A 186 -24.34 -24.70 -2.20
CA PRO A 186 -23.24 -23.99 -1.55
C PRO A 186 -22.84 -24.70 -0.25
N LEU A 187 -21.64 -25.28 -0.21
CA LEU A 187 -21.09 -25.99 0.94
C LEU A 187 -19.75 -25.38 1.36
N CYS A 188 -19.48 -25.38 2.65
CA CYS A 188 -18.15 -25.05 3.18
C CYS A 188 -17.16 -26.20 2.93
N MET A 189 -15.87 -25.91 3.06
CA MET A 189 -14.80 -26.90 2.82
C MET A 189 -14.92 -28.16 3.69
N ALA A 190 -15.48 -28.06 4.90
CA ALA A 190 -15.71 -29.20 5.77
C ALA A 190 -16.86 -30.10 5.28
N CYS A 191 -17.98 -29.51 4.84
CA CYS A 191 -19.11 -30.24 4.26
C CYS A 191 -18.77 -30.81 2.88
N GLN A 192 -17.94 -30.13 2.08
CA GLN A 192 -17.45 -30.66 0.80
C GLN A 192 -16.64 -31.95 0.97
N ARG A 193 -15.82 -32.06 2.04
CA ARG A 193 -15.05 -33.28 2.31
C ARG A 193 -15.94 -34.45 2.70
N LYS A 194 -17.01 -34.20 3.47
CA LYS A 194 -18.00 -35.22 3.82
C LYS A 194 -18.77 -35.69 2.58
N ALA A 195 -19.26 -34.74 1.79
CA ALA A 195 -20.00 -35.02 0.56
C ALA A 195 -19.15 -35.65 -0.57
N ALA A 196 -17.82 -35.62 -0.46
CA ALA A 196 -16.91 -36.30 -1.39
C ALA A 196 -16.47 -37.69 -0.89
N SER A 197 -16.85 -38.06 0.34
CA SER A 197 -16.55 -39.36 0.95
C SER A 197 -17.76 -40.32 0.92
N GLU A 198 -18.89 -39.86 0.37
CA GLU A 198 -20.09 -40.64 0.04
C GLU A 198 -20.16 -40.85 -1.47
#